data_AF-H2ZCD4-F1
#
_entry.id   AF-H2ZCD4-F1
#
_cell.length_a   1.000
_cell.length_b   1.000
_cell.length_c   1.000
_cell.angle_alpha   90.00
_cell.angle_beta   90.00
_cell.angle_gamma   90.00
#
_symmetry.space_group_name_H-M   'P 1'
#
loop_
_entity.id
_entity.type
_entity.pdbx_description
1 polymer ?
#
loop_
_entity_poly.entity_id
_entity_poly.type
_entity_poly.pdbx_seq_one_letter_code
_entity_poly.pdbx_strand_id
1 'polypeptide(L)'
;MDSYFDEESTYDAPNPSNDPDTCELYLSLMCQFNRGQVVAFIQECEACRPHKALEIVRRYRVDSATAYLLEKSGDVSAAFNILLSVANEKIKLLNEDDGHLHLQEVMSSVDDVIGLCQRNSSKLQEKQ
;
A
#
# COMPACT_ATOMS: atom_id res chain seq x y z
N MET A 1 -42.53 37.96 -21.30
CA MET A 1 -42.91 36.74 -20.56
C MET A 1 -41.65 35.92 -20.49
N ASP A 2 -40.90 36.25 -19.46
CA ASP A 2 -39.58 35.76 -19.12
C ASP A 2 -39.64 34.28 -18.75
N SER A 3 -38.67 33.51 -19.24
CA SER A 3 -37.88 32.61 -18.39
C SER A 3 -36.90 31.83 -19.29
N TYR A 4 -35.79 32.48 -19.64
CA TYR A 4 -34.51 31.77 -19.67
C TYR A 4 -34.24 31.41 -18.21
N PHE A 5 -34.57 30.19 -17.82
CA PHE A 5 -34.08 29.63 -16.57
C PHE A 5 -32.98 28.64 -16.98
N ASP A 6 -31.74 29.13 -16.89
CA ASP A 6 -30.56 28.29 -16.81
C ASP A 6 -30.80 27.29 -15.67
N GLU A 7 -31.08 26.04 -16.02
CA GLU A 7 -30.76 24.93 -15.14
C GLU A 7 -29.24 24.86 -15.13
N GLU A 8 -28.65 25.66 -14.22
CA GLU A 8 -27.27 25.55 -13.79
C GLU A 8 -27.14 24.15 -13.15
N SER A 9 -27.00 23.15 -14.02
CA SER A 9 -26.55 21.82 -13.64
C SER A 9 -25.15 22.04 -13.11
N THR A 10 -25.07 22.17 -11.79
CA THR A 10 -23.85 22.03 -11.03
C THR A 10 -23.19 20.76 -11.51
N TYR A 11 -22.21 20.91 -12.40
CA TYR A 11 -21.25 19.88 -12.72
C TYR A 11 -20.51 19.60 -11.41
N ASP A 12 -21.07 18.67 -10.65
CA ASP A 12 -20.43 18.10 -9.49
C ASP A 12 -19.18 17.42 -10.04
N ALA A 13 -18.06 18.14 -10.01
CA ALA A 13 -16.78 17.59 -10.43
C ALA A 13 -16.62 16.29 -9.65
N PRO A 14 -16.36 15.14 -10.31
CA PRO A 14 -16.31 13.86 -9.64
C PRO A 14 -15.31 14.00 -8.49
N ASN A 15 -15.82 14.00 -7.26
CA ASN A 15 -14.99 13.96 -6.08
C ASN A 15 -14.13 12.70 -6.26
N PRO A 16 -12.79 12.83 -6.45
CA PRO A 16 -11.94 11.70 -6.80
C PRO A 16 -11.92 10.61 -5.71
N SER A 17 -12.58 10.87 -4.58
CA SER A 17 -12.82 9.98 -3.45
C SER A 17 -13.95 8.95 -3.65
N ASN A 18 -14.88 9.13 -4.61
CA ASN A 18 -16.10 8.30 -4.67
C ASN A 18 -16.20 7.36 -5.90
N ASP A 19 -15.30 7.49 -6.87
CA ASP A 19 -15.27 6.61 -8.05
C ASP A 19 -14.14 5.56 -7.93
N PRO A 20 -14.45 4.25 -7.91
CA PRO A 20 -13.45 3.19 -7.80
C PRO A 20 -12.39 3.21 -8.90
N ASP A 21 -12.77 3.52 -10.14
CA ASP A 21 -11.84 3.51 -11.27
C ASP A 21 -10.86 4.70 -11.19
N THR A 22 -11.32 5.86 -10.74
CA THR A 22 -10.47 7.02 -10.44
C THR A 22 -9.51 6.75 -9.28
N CYS A 23 -9.97 6.14 -8.18
CA CYS A 23 -9.08 5.76 -7.07
C CYS A 23 -8.03 4.73 -7.52
N GLU A 24 -8.38 3.77 -8.37
CA GLU A 24 -7.43 2.78 -8.94
C GLU A 24 -6.40 3.40 -9.89
N LEU A 25 -6.80 4.37 -10.71
CA LEU A 25 -5.88 5.12 -11.55
C LEU A 25 -4.91 5.94 -10.70
N TYR A 26 -5.42 6.64 -9.69
CA TYR A 26 -4.59 7.43 -8.78
C TYR A 26 -3.62 6.55 -7.99
N LEU A 27 -4.07 5.39 -7.49
CA LEU A 27 -3.20 4.38 -6.88
C LEU A 27 -2.08 3.95 -7.84
N SER A 28 -2.40 3.73 -9.11
CA SER A 28 -1.41 3.34 -10.14
C SER A 28 -0.38 4.43 -10.41
N LEU A 29 -0.79 5.70 -10.39
CA LEU A 29 0.12 6.85 -10.51
C LEU A 29 0.99 6.98 -9.26
N MET A 30 0.39 6.88 -8.08
CA MET A 30 1.13 6.91 -6.81
C MET A 30 2.19 5.82 -6.71
N CYS A 31 1.88 4.60 -7.17
CA CYS A 31 2.87 3.52 -7.21
C CYS A 31 4.09 3.84 -8.07
N GLN A 32 3.96 4.71 -9.08
CA GLN A 32 5.06 5.12 -9.95
C GLN A 32 5.82 6.31 -9.39
N PHE A 33 5.10 7.33 -8.93
CA PHE A 33 5.67 8.64 -8.63
C PHE A 33 5.85 8.91 -7.13
N ASN A 34 5.16 8.18 -6.26
CA ASN A 34 5.13 8.45 -4.81
C ASN A 34 4.91 7.18 -3.98
N ARG A 35 5.85 6.22 -4.10
CA ARG A 35 5.76 4.90 -3.46
C ARG A 35 5.60 4.94 -1.94
N GLY A 36 6.19 5.93 -1.27
CA GLY A 36 6.16 6.07 0.19
C GLY A 36 4.75 6.34 0.75
N GLN A 37 3.86 6.94 -0.04
CA GLN A 37 2.50 7.28 0.41
C GLN A 37 1.45 6.24 0.02
N VAL A 38 1.82 5.19 -0.72
CA VAL A 38 0.89 4.17 -1.24
C VAL A 38 0.12 3.48 -0.11
N VAL A 39 0.79 3.12 0.98
CA VAL A 39 0.14 2.44 2.12
C VAL A 39 -0.87 3.37 2.80
N ALA A 40 -0.51 4.64 3.03
CA ALA A 40 -1.38 5.63 3.65
C ALA A 40 -2.63 5.87 2.79
N PHE A 41 -2.46 5.99 1.48
CA PHE A 41 -3.59 6.15 0.57
C PHE A 41 -4.53 4.94 0.56
N ILE A 42 -4.00 3.71 0.57
CA ILE A 42 -4.83 2.49 0.64
C ILE A 42 -5.60 2.42 1.97
N GLN A 43 -5.03 2.95 3.06
CA GLN A 43 -5.70 3.02 4.36
C GLN A 43 -6.88 4.00 4.38
N GLU A 44 -6.80 5.07 3.58
CA GLU A 44 -7.80 6.15 3.55
C GLU A 44 -8.82 6.00 2.40
N CYS A 45 -8.45 5.42 1.26
CA CYS A 45 -9.36 5.26 0.12
C CYS A 45 -10.27 4.03 0.27
N GLU A 46 -11.49 4.23 0.77
CA GLU A 46 -12.52 3.19 0.84
C GLU A 46 -13.08 2.79 -0.55
N ALA A 47 -12.97 3.68 -1.54
CA ALA A 47 -13.47 3.41 -2.90
C ALA A 47 -12.60 2.41 -3.68
N CYS A 48 -11.35 2.16 -3.26
CA CYS A 48 -10.46 1.23 -3.97
C CYS A 48 -10.87 -0.22 -3.72
N ARG A 49 -11.17 -0.97 -4.79
CA ARG A 49 -11.49 -2.38 -4.66
C ARG A 49 -10.23 -3.15 -4.21
N PRO A 50 -10.25 -3.90 -3.08
CA PRO A 50 -9.05 -4.54 -2.53
C PRO A 50 -8.31 -5.47 -3.51
N HIS A 51 -9.06 -6.23 -4.31
CA HIS A 51 -8.50 -7.09 -5.34
C HIS A 51 -7.72 -6.29 -6.40
N LYS A 52 -8.27 -5.14 -6.83
CA LYS A 52 -7.63 -4.27 -7.82
C LYS A 52 -6.44 -3.52 -7.22
N ALA A 53 -6.56 -3.04 -5.98
CA ALA A 53 -5.44 -2.48 -5.24
C ALA A 53 -4.27 -3.45 -5.20
N LEU A 54 -4.52 -4.73 -4.87
CA LEU A 54 -3.50 -5.77 -4.81
C LEU A 54 -2.86 -6.05 -6.18
N GLU A 55 -3.67 -6.07 -7.24
CA GLU A 55 -3.18 -6.23 -8.62
C GLU A 55 -2.23 -5.08 -9.00
N ILE A 56 -2.61 -3.84 -8.70
CA ILE A 56 -1.84 -2.63 -9.02
C ILE A 56 -0.51 -2.61 -8.26
N VAL A 57 -0.53 -2.77 -6.94
CA VAL A 57 0.71 -2.69 -6.13
C VAL A 57 1.70 -3.81 -6.48
N ARG A 58 1.21 -5.00 -6.85
CA ARG A 58 2.05 -6.10 -7.35
C ARG A 58 2.66 -5.77 -8.70
N ARG A 59 1.88 -5.17 -9.61
CA ARG A 59 2.36 -4.75 -10.93
C ARG A 59 3.54 -3.78 -10.84
N TYR A 60 3.49 -2.84 -9.88
CA TYR A 60 4.54 -1.84 -9.68
C TYR A 60 5.61 -2.22 -8.65
N ARG A 61 5.56 -3.45 -8.10
CA ARG A 61 6.48 -3.97 -7.08
C ARG A 61 6.56 -3.06 -5.84
N VAL A 62 5.41 -2.60 -5.34
CA VAL A 62 5.35 -1.85 -4.09
C VAL A 62 5.13 -2.85 -2.96
N ASP A 63 6.23 -3.38 -2.43
CA ASP A 63 6.21 -4.52 -1.50
C ASP A 63 5.55 -4.19 -0.17
N SER A 64 5.77 -2.99 0.37
CA SER A 64 5.12 -2.51 1.60
C SER A 64 3.59 -2.51 1.48
N ALA A 65 3.07 -2.01 0.37
CA ALA A 65 1.63 -2.00 0.08
C ALA A 65 1.07 -3.40 -0.22
N THR A 66 1.85 -4.24 -0.90
CA THR A 66 1.47 -5.63 -1.16
C THR A 66 1.36 -6.41 0.14
N ALA A 67 2.35 -6.30 1.03
CA ALA A 67 2.35 -6.94 2.34
C ALA A 67 1.19 -6.43 3.21
N TYR A 68 0.93 -5.12 3.21
CA TYR A 68 -0.20 -4.53 3.93
C TYR A 68 -1.54 -5.13 3.47
N LEU A 69 -1.80 -5.19 2.16
CA LEU A 69 -3.06 -5.73 1.63
C LEU A 69 -3.21 -7.22 1.95
N LEU A 70 -2.13 -8.00 1.89
CA LEU A 70 -2.12 -9.42 2.24
C LEU A 70 -2.38 -9.66 3.73
N GLU A 71 -1.78 -8.83 4.60
CA GLU A 71 -2.07 -8.85 6.03
C GLU A 71 -3.57 -8.60 6.29
N LYS A 72 -4.15 -7.60 5.60
CA LYS A 72 -5.57 -7.28 5.73
C LYS A 72 -6.50 -8.35 5.17
N SER A 73 -6.10 -9.05 4.11
CA SER A 73 -6.87 -10.19 3.58
C SER A 73 -6.71 -11.47 4.41
N GLY A 74 -5.86 -11.47 5.44
CA GLY A 74 -5.61 -12.60 6.32
C GLY A 74 -4.51 -13.56 5.83
N ASP A 75 -3.85 -13.28 4.71
CA ASP A 75 -2.69 -14.03 4.23
C ASP A 75 -1.41 -13.47 4.85
N VAL A 76 -1.32 -13.62 6.17
CA VAL A 76 -0.19 -13.12 6.97
C VAL A 76 1.12 -13.80 6.56
N SER A 77 1.07 -15.08 6.17
CA SER A 77 2.25 -15.81 5.72
C SER A 77 2.84 -15.22 4.44
N ALA A 78 2.02 -14.88 3.45
CA ALA A 78 2.51 -14.23 2.24
C ALA A 78 3.03 -12.81 2.53
N ALA A 79 2.35 -12.05 3.38
CA ALA A 79 2.84 -10.73 3.81
C ALA A 79 4.22 -10.82 4.47
N PHE A 80 4.41 -11.80 5.37
CA PHE A 80 5.68 -12.04 6.06
C PHE A 80 6.80 -12.39 5.09
N ASN A 81 6.55 -13.30 4.16
CA ASN A 81 7.56 -13.71 3.18
C ASN A 81 8.03 -12.54 2.30
N ILE A 82 7.12 -11.62 1.94
CA ILE A 82 7.47 -10.41 1.19
C ILE A 82 8.39 -9.51 2.01
N LEU A 83 7.98 -9.15 3.24
CA LEU A 83 8.77 -8.25 4.09
C LEU A 83 10.14 -8.87 4.43
N LEU A 84 10.19 -10.17 4.69
CA LEU A 84 11.44 -10.88 4.95
C LEU A 84 12.37 -10.91 3.71
N SER A 85 11.82 -11.07 2.51
CA SER A 85 12.60 -10.98 1.27
C SER A 85 13.23 -9.60 1.11
N VAL A 86 12.43 -8.54 1.32
CA VAL A 86 12.90 -7.14 1.25
C VAL A 86 13.99 -6.89 2.29
N ALA A 87 13.81 -7.35 3.53
CA ALA A 87 14.82 -7.21 4.58
C ALA A 87 16.13 -7.93 4.20
N ASN A 88 16.04 -9.16 3.68
CA ASN A 88 17.21 -9.92 3.23
C ASN A 88 17.93 -9.26 2.05
N GLU A 89 17.20 -8.65 1.11
CA GLU A 89 17.79 -7.89 0.01
C GLU A 89 18.57 -6.69 0.53
N LYS A 90 17.99 -5.92 1.46
CA LYS A 90 18.66 -4.77 2.07
C LYS A 90 19.87 -5.18 2.92
N ILE A 91 19.79 -6.30 3.65
CA ILE A 91 20.91 -6.81 4.45
C ILE A 91 22.11 -7.13 3.56
N LYS A 92 21.90 -7.60 2.32
CA LYS A 92 23.00 -7.87 1.38
C LYS A 92 23.77 -6.60 1.01
N LEU A 93 23.11 -5.43 0.98
CA LEU A 93 23.73 -4.13 0.71
C LEU A 93 24.70 -3.70 1.82
N LEU A 94 24.59 -4.25 3.03
CA LEU A 94 25.54 -3.96 4.11
C LEU A 94 26.96 -4.49 3.83
N ASN A 95 27.11 -5.43 2.89
CA ASN A 95 28.41 -5.95 2.49
C ASN A 95 29.11 -5.08 1.44
N GLU A 96 28.50 -3.97 1.02
CA GLU A 96 29.05 -3.01 0.06
C GLU A 96 29.84 -1.91 0.79
N ASP A 97 30.75 -1.22 0.09
CA ASP A 97 31.65 -0.19 0.67
C ASP A 97 30.91 0.95 1.39
N ASP A 98 29.61 1.15 1.10
CA ASP A 98 28.72 2.14 1.71
C ASP A 98 27.73 1.53 2.74
N GLY A 99 28.08 0.39 3.36
CA GLY A 99 27.18 -0.36 4.26
C GLY A 99 26.57 0.46 5.41
N HIS A 100 27.27 1.51 5.90
CA HIS A 100 26.72 2.40 6.93
C HIS A 100 25.52 3.23 6.45
N LEU A 101 25.43 3.57 5.17
CA LEU A 101 24.30 4.31 4.60
C LEU A 101 23.04 3.44 4.53
N HIS A 102 23.21 2.13 4.35
CA HIS A 102 22.12 1.16 4.22
C HIS A 102 21.58 0.64 5.56
N LEU A 103 22.30 0.89 6.66
CA LEU A 103 21.93 0.38 7.99
C LEU A 103 20.53 0.85 8.42
N GLN A 104 20.20 2.13 8.17
CA GLN A 104 18.89 2.67 8.51
C GLN A 104 17.77 2.00 7.71
N GLU A 105 17.99 1.70 6.43
CA GLU A 105 17.01 1.03 5.58
C GLU A 105 16.79 -0.42 5.98
N VAL A 106 17.86 -1.10 6.39
CA VAL A 106 17.81 -2.45 6.96
C VAL A 106 17.02 -2.45 8.25
N MET A 107 17.34 -1.57 9.19
CA MET A 107 16.62 -1.45 10.47
C MET A 107 15.13 -1.22 10.23
N SER A 108 14.77 -0.28 9.35
CA SER A 108 13.38 -0.01 8.98
C SER A 108 12.68 -1.25 8.42
N SER A 109 13.33 -2.04 7.57
CA SER A 109 12.72 -3.26 7.02
C SER A 109 12.55 -4.38 8.05
N VAL A 110 13.47 -4.47 9.02
CA VAL A 110 13.35 -5.43 10.13
C VAL A 110 12.21 -5.01 11.06
N ASP A 111 12.06 -3.71 11.33
CA ASP A 111 10.92 -3.17 12.10
C ASP A 111 9.58 -3.48 11.43
N ASP A 112 9.50 -3.44 10.10
CA ASP A 112 8.30 -3.84 9.36
C ASP A 112 7.94 -5.32 9.60
N VAL A 113 8.94 -6.22 9.56
CA VAL A 113 8.77 -7.66 9.85
C VAL A 113 8.32 -7.87 11.30
N ILE A 114 8.98 -7.22 12.26
CA ILE A 114 8.62 -7.28 13.68
C ILE A 114 7.20 -6.79 13.90
N GLY A 115 6.85 -5.64 13.32
CA GLY A 115 5.52 -5.04 13.41
C GLY A 115 4.44 -5.98 12.87
N LEU A 116 4.67 -6.64 11.73
CA LEU A 116 3.76 -7.63 11.19
C LEU A 116 3.52 -8.79 12.17
N CYS A 117 4.60 -9.35 12.73
CA CYS A 117 4.53 -10.44 13.70
C CYS A 117 3.77 -10.03 14.96
N GLN A 118 4.04 -8.83 15.50
CA GLN A 118 3.36 -8.32 16.69
C GLN A 118 1.85 -8.18 16.47
N ARG A 119 1.42 -7.55 15.37
CA ARG A 119 0.00 -7.34 15.03
C ARG A 119 -0.77 -8.65 14.83
N ASN A 120 -0.10 -9.73 14.45
CA ASN A 120 -0.73 -11.01 14.15
C ASN A 120 -0.41 -12.11 15.18
N SER A 121 0.37 -11.80 16.22
CA SER A 121 0.80 -12.76 17.25
C SER A 121 -0.38 -13.45 17.95
N SER A 122 -1.44 -12.72 18.29
CA SER A 122 -2.65 -13.26 18.89
C SER A 122 -3.39 -14.22 17.94
N LYS A 123 -3.51 -13.87 16.65
CA LYS A 123 -4.15 -14.70 15.62
C LYS A 123 -3.38 -15.99 15.32
N LEU A 124 -2.07 -16.00 15.56
CA LEU A 124 -1.22 -17.18 15.41
C LEU A 124 -1.35 -18.14 16.61
N GLN A 125 -1.66 -17.62 17.80
CA GLN A 125 -1.83 -18.43 19.01
C GLN A 125 -3.20 -19.12 19.10
N GLU A 126 -4.24 -18.57 18.47
CA GLU A 126 -5.60 -19.14 18.48
C GLU A 126 -5.78 -20.41 17.64
N LYS A 127 -4.79 -20.82 16.84
CA LYS A 127 -4.85 -22.02 15.97
C LYS A 127 -4.18 -23.28 16.57
N GLN A 128 -4.01 -23.38 17.89
CA GLN A 128 -3.50 -24.58 18.56
C GLN A 128 -4.56 -25.27 19.41
#